data_AF-A0A1D8TNE2-F1
#
_entry.id   AF-A0A1D8TNE2-F1
#
_cell.length_a   1.000
_cell.length_b   1.000
_cell.length_c   1.000
_cell.angle_alpha   90.00
_cell.angle_beta   90.00
_cell.angle_gamma   90.00
#
_symmetry.space_group_name_H-M   'P 1'
#
loop_
_entity.id
_entity.type
_entity.pdbx_description
1 polymer ?
#
loop_
_entity_poly.entity_id
_entity_poly.type
_entity_poly.pdbx_seq_one_letter_code
_entity_poly.pdbx_strand_id
1 'polypeptide(L)'
;MALVVQKYGGTSVGSVERIQAVAQRIIKTVQQDNSVVVVVSAMGKTTDGLVQLAKAISPDPSRREMDMLLSTGEQVSIALLSMALQELGQPAISLTGAQVGIVTEAKHSSARILQIETERLERSLNEGKVVVVAGFQGITSTDELEITTLGRGGSDTSAVALAAALGASRCEIYTDVPGILTTDPRIVPDAQLMAEITADEMLELASLGAKVLHPRAVEIARNYGLTLVVLSSWSDEPGTRVISPSSPPRSLEGLEIARPVNTVEYDTDQAKVALLRVPDSPGVAARLFGEIAVQDLDVDLIIQSIHEQNTNDIAFTVNTNILNRAEAVAEAIAPALRRQTTPDTQEAEVMVGRDIAKVSITGAGMIGRPGVAAQMFQALADAGVNIEMISTSEIKVSCVIDALECDRAIAALCNCFDINNTPIHLPIRDQAGDSDHSIPVTHPPVRGVALDIKQARLAIREIPDRPGMAAKIFGTLAEQNISIDMIIQSQRCRIINGIATRDLAFTVPQAEAEMAQKALQQIAPVIGCSEILLDADIAKVSIVGAGMIDQPGIAAQMFAALAEEQINIQMIATSEIKISCVVAQDQGVRALQAIHKAFGLAGSQKIQVPA
;
A
#
# COMPACT_ATOMS: atom_id res chain seq x y z
N MET A 1 28.95 9.46 19.05
CA MET A 1 28.69 9.62 17.61
C MET A 1 27.61 8.67 17.10
N ALA A 2 26.40 9.17 16.90
CA ALA A 2 25.34 8.44 16.20
C ALA A 2 25.44 8.72 14.69
N LEU A 3 25.16 7.72 13.85
CA LEU A 3 25.06 7.91 12.41
C LEU A 3 23.64 8.31 12.03
N VAL A 4 23.51 9.38 11.25
CA VAL A 4 22.24 9.89 10.73
C VAL A 4 22.32 9.99 9.21
N VAL A 5 21.33 9.41 8.53
CA VAL A 5 21.16 9.64 7.09
C VAL A 5 20.08 10.69 6.88
N GLN A 6 20.36 11.73 6.10
CA GLN A 6 19.41 12.80 5.79
C GLN A 6 19.14 12.84 4.29
N LYS A 7 17.88 12.79 3.90
CA LYS A 7 17.47 12.97 2.51
C LYS A 7 16.80 14.31 2.30
N TYR A 8 17.20 15.05 1.27
CA TYR A 8 16.58 16.31 0.89
C TYR A 8 15.90 16.18 -0.49
N GLY A 9 14.59 16.41 -0.53
CA GLY A 9 13.81 16.39 -1.77
C GLY A 9 14.11 17.58 -2.70
N GLY A 10 13.68 17.49 -3.96
CA GLY A 10 14.01 18.49 -4.98
C GLY A 10 13.55 19.91 -4.66
N THR A 11 12.43 20.08 -3.95
CA THR A 11 11.96 21.40 -3.47
C THR A 11 12.86 21.97 -2.37
N SER A 12 13.47 21.11 -1.56
CA SER A 12 14.41 21.50 -0.49
C SER A 12 15.77 21.97 -1.03
N VAL A 13 16.09 21.65 -2.29
CA VAL A 13 17.33 22.07 -2.98
C VAL A 13 17.07 22.81 -4.29
N GLY A 14 15.86 23.37 -4.44
CA GLY A 14 15.42 23.97 -5.71
C GLY A 14 16.11 25.28 -6.10
N SER A 15 16.86 25.90 -5.18
CA SER A 15 17.63 27.13 -5.41
C SER A 15 18.94 27.13 -4.62
N VAL A 16 19.85 28.04 -4.94
CA VAL A 16 21.13 28.18 -4.24
C VAL A 16 20.92 28.53 -2.77
N GLU A 17 19.99 29.43 -2.47
CA GLU A 17 19.64 29.84 -1.11
C GLU A 17 19.12 28.65 -0.29
N ARG A 18 18.34 27.77 -0.93
CA ARG A 18 17.84 26.54 -0.31
C ARG A 18 18.97 25.54 -0.03
N ILE A 19 19.90 25.37 -0.98
CA ILE A 19 21.09 24.53 -0.78
C ILE A 19 21.93 25.06 0.40
N GLN A 20 22.13 26.37 0.51
CA GLN A 20 22.85 26.98 1.63
C GLN A 20 22.14 26.76 2.97
N ALA A 21 20.81 26.88 3.01
CA ALA A 21 20.02 26.58 4.21
C ALA A 21 20.13 25.10 4.63
N VAL A 22 20.09 24.18 3.67
CA VAL A 22 20.32 22.75 3.90
C VAL A 22 21.73 22.49 4.44
N ALA A 23 22.77 23.12 3.86
CA ALA A 23 24.14 22.99 4.35
C ALA A 23 24.28 23.44 5.82
N GLN A 24 23.65 24.57 6.19
CA GLN A 24 23.64 25.04 7.59
C GLN A 24 22.95 24.04 8.53
N ARG A 25 21.84 23.41 8.10
CA ARG A 25 21.14 22.38 8.88
C ARG A 25 22.01 21.14 9.10
N ILE A 26 22.69 20.68 8.06
CA ILE A 26 23.62 19.55 8.14
C ILE A 26 24.73 19.85 9.16
N ILE A 27 25.31 21.06 9.12
CA ILE A 27 26.35 21.49 10.06
C ILE A 27 25.82 21.49 11.51
N LYS A 28 24.60 21.97 11.75
CA LYS A 28 23.97 21.86 13.09
C LYS A 28 23.89 20.41 13.56
N THR A 29 23.59 19.48 12.65
CA THR A 29 23.51 18.04 12.97
C THR A 29 24.89 17.47 13.32
N VAL A 30 25.93 17.85 12.58
CA VAL A 30 27.33 17.46 12.86
C VAL A 30 27.80 18.02 14.20
N GLN A 31 27.47 19.28 14.51
CA GLN A 31 27.80 19.94 15.79
C GLN A 31 27.15 19.26 17.01
N GLN A 32 26.12 18.44 16.81
CA GLN A 32 25.50 17.60 17.84
C GLN A 32 26.21 16.23 18.01
N ASP A 33 27.45 16.10 17.54
CA ASP A 33 28.25 14.86 17.57
C ASP A 33 27.63 13.71 16.75
N ASN A 34 27.08 14.02 15.57
CA ASN A 34 26.59 13.00 14.64
C ASN A 34 27.49 12.87 13.41
N SER A 35 27.68 11.63 12.95
CA SER A 35 28.17 11.37 11.59
C SER A 35 27.00 11.50 10.63
N VAL A 36 27.20 12.17 9.48
CA VAL A 36 26.10 12.47 8.57
C VAL A 36 26.39 11.99 7.15
N VAL A 37 25.48 11.18 6.62
CA VAL A 37 25.38 10.88 5.19
C VAL A 37 24.15 11.61 4.64
N VAL A 38 24.31 12.29 3.51
CA VAL A 38 23.26 13.10 2.90
C VAL A 38 22.90 12.52 1.54
N VAL A 39 21.61 12.32 1.29
CA VAL A 39 21.08 11.97 -0.04
C VAL A 39 20.32 13.15 -0.60
N VAL A 40 20.58 13.51 -1.85
CA VAL A 40 19.96 14.69 -2.47
C VAL A 40 19.30 14.30 -3.79
N SER A 41 18.04 14.72 -3.97
CA SER A 41 17.34 14.61 -5.26
C SER A 41 17.77 15.73 -6.22
N ALA A 42 17.44 15.60 -7.51
CA ALA A 42 17.65 16.68 -8.48
C ALA A 42 16.92 17.98 -8.08
N MET A 43 17.52 19.12 -8.42
CA MET A 43 16.97 20.44 -8.07
C MET A 43 15.59 20.69 -8.69
N GLY A 44 14.59 21.04 -7.87
CA GLY A 44 13.29 21.54 -8.31
C GLY A 44 12.61 20.64 -9.36
N LYS A 45 12.29 21.21 -10.53
CA LYS A 45 11.62 20.54 -11.65
C LYS A 45 12.59 20.02 -12.73
N THR A 46 13.88 19.89 -12.41
CA THR A 46 14.92 19.53 -13.40
C THR A 46 14.65 18.18 -14.04
N THR A 47 14.27 17.18 -13.24
CA THR A 47 13.94 15.83 -13.75
C THR A 47 12.79 15.89 -14.76
N ASP A 48 11.73 16.65 -14.48
CA ASP A 48 10.60 16.80 -15.41
C ASP A 48 11.04 17.46 -16.72
N GLY A 49 11.92 18.47 -16.65
CA GLY A 49 12.52 19.10 -17.83
C GLY A 49 13.33 18.13 -18.68
N LEU A 50 14.15 17.27 -18.04
CA LEU A 50 14.91 16.23 -18.75
C LEU A 50 13.99 15.21 -19.43
N VAL A 51 12.91 14.78 -18.77
CA VAL A 51 11.91 13.89 -19.37
C VAL A 51 11.23 14.56 -20.58
N GLN A 52 10.90 15.85 -20.49
CA GLN A 52 10.29 16.59 -21.61
C GLN A 52 11.23 16.67 -22.81
N LEU A 53 12.52 16.94 -22.60
CA LEU A 53 13.53 16.95 -23.68
C LEU A 53 13.64 15.58 -24.36
N ALA A 54 13.70 14.50 -23.59
CA ALA A 54 13.73 13.15 -24.14
C ALA A 54 12.48 12.84 -24.97
N LYS A 55 11.29 13.19 -24.46
CA LYS A 55 10.01 12.98 -25.16
C LYS A 55 9.85 13.82 -26.43
N ALA A 56 10.47 15.00 -26.48
CA ALA A 56 10.51 15.81 -27.68
C ALA A 56 11.36 15.17 -28.80
N ILE A 57 12.31 14.30 -28.44
CA ILE A 57 13.15 13.56 -29.40
C ILE A 57 12.50 12.23 -29.79
N SER A 58 12.01 11.45 -28.81
CA SER A 58 11.36 10.17 -29.03
C SER A 58 10.13 10.02 -28.14
N PRO A 59 8.95 9.63 -28.68
CA PRO A 59 7.78 9.31 -27.86
C PRO A 59 8.00 8.08 -26.97
N ASP A 60 8.96 7.21 -27.31
CA ASP A 60 9.37 6.04 -26.55
C ASP A 60 10.91 6.02 -26.45
N PRO A 61 11.50 6.82 -25.53
CA PRO A 61 12.94 6.90 -25.39
C PRO A 61 13.49 5.62 -24.75
N SER A 62 14.68 5.18 -25.19
CA SER A 62 15.37 4.03 -24.61
C SER A 62 15.53 4.20 -23.09
N ARG A 63 15.10 3.19 -22.33
CA ARG A 63 15.13 3.21 -20.86
C ARG A 63 16.55 3.36 -20.29
N ARG A 64 17.55 2.77 -20.95
CA ARG A 64 18.97 2.91 -20.59
C ARG A 64 19.45 4.36 -20.70
N GLU A 65 19.12 5.02 -21.82
CA GLU A 65 19.47 6.43 -22.03
C GLU A 65 18.72 7.34 -21.06
N MET A 66 17.47 7.00 -20.73
CA MET A 66 16.72 7.72 -19.71
C MET A 66 17.40 7.64 -18.35
N ASP A 67 17.88 6.47 -17.94
CA ASP A 67 18.59 6.32 -16.67
C ASP A 67 19.87 7.17 -16.63
N MET A 68 20.66 7.12 -17.69
CA MET A 68 21.84 7.98 -17.86
C MET A 68 21.46 9.47 -17.77
N LEU A 69 20.44 9.91 -18.51
CA LEU A 69 19.99 11.30 -18.56
C LEU A 69 19.52 11.80 -17.20
N LEU A 70 18.61 11.08 -16.55
CA LEU A 70 17.99 11.52 -15.30
C LEU A 70 18.97 11.55 -14.12
N SER A 71 19.97 10.65 -14.13
CA SER A 71 21.02 10.62 -13.11
C SER A 71 21.84 11.92 -13.01
N THR A 72 21.95 12.66 -14.12
CA THR A 72 22.74 13.91 -14.17
C THR A 72 22.21 14.99 -13.23
N GLY A 73 20.88 15.03 -13.01
CA GLY A 73 20.27 16.04 -12.14
C GLY A 73 20.73 15.94 -10.69
N GLU A 74 20.94 14.72 -10.19
CA GLU A 74 21.42 14.50 -8.82
C GLU A 74 22.92 14.72 -8.71
N GLN A 75 23.69 14.40 -9.75
CA GLN A 75 25.13 14.68 -9.79
C GLN A 75 25.42 16.19 -9.65
N VAL A 76 24.62 17.04 -10.30
CA VAL A 76 24.69 18.50 -10.12
C VAL A 76 24.38 18.88 -8.67
N SER A 77 23.33 18.31 -8.10
CA SER A 77 22.85 18.67 -6.76
C SER A 77 23.86 18.32 -5.65
N ILE A 78 24.48 17.13 -5.71
CA ILE A 78 25.47 16.73 -4.71
C ILE A 78 26.76 17.53 -4.79
N ALA A 79 27.16 17.96 -5.99
CA ALA A 79 28.34 18.79 -6.18
C ALA A 79 28.12 20.16 -5.54
N LEU A 80 26.98 20.81 -5.83
CA LEU A 80 26.65 22.12 -5.27
C LEU A 80 26.52 22.08 -3.74
N LEU A 81 25.87 21.06 -3.18
CA LEU A 81 25.74 20.95 -1.72
C LEU A 81 27.09 20.69 -1.04
N SER A 82 27.95 19.87 -1.64
CA SER A 82 29.29 19.61 -1.10
C SER A 82 30.15 20.87 -1.10
N MET A 83 30.08 21.68 -2.18
CA MET A 83 30.75 22.99 -2.22
C MET A 83 30.22 23.93 -1.14
N ALA A 84 28.90 23.98 -0.93
CA ALA A 84 28.29 24.82 0.09
C ALA A 84 28.72 24.42 1.52
N LEU A 85 28.84 23.12 1.80
CA LEU A 85 29.36 22.63 3.08
C LEU A 85 30.83 23.01 3.30
N GLN A 86 31.66 22.84 2.26
CA GLN A 86 33.09 23.18 2.31
C GLN A 86 33.32 24.67 2.53
N GLU A 87 32.54 25.53 1.87
CA GLU A 87 32.60 26.99 2.05
C GLU A 87 32.25 27.41 3.49
N LEU A 88 31.37 26.66 4.15
CA LEU A 88 31.02 26.85 5.56
C LEU A 88 31.99 26.17 6.52
N GLY A 89 33.11 25.64 6.02
CA GLY A 89 34.18 25.02 6.82
C GLY A 89 33.92 23.58 7.25
N GLN A 90 32.85 22.94 6.75
CA GLN A 90 32.58 21.53 7.00
C GLN A 90 33.21 20.66 5.91
N PRO A 91 34.17 19.76 6.25
CA PRO A 91 34.68 18.79 5.29
C PRO A 91 33.53 17.96 4.72
N ALA A 92 33.43 17.90 3.39
CA ALA A 92 32.39 17.16 2.68
C ALA A 92 32.92 16.55 1.39
N ILE A 93 32.32 15.44 0.96
CA ILE A 93 32.65 14.75 -0.30
C ILE A 93 31.38 14.30 -1.01
N SER A 94 31.30 14.53 -2.32
CA SER A 94 30.23 14.03 -3.17
C SER A 94 30.58 12.64 -3.74
N LEU A 95 29.62 11.71 -3.74
CA LEU A 95 29.75 10.38 -4.34
C LEU A 95 28.53 10.02 -5.21
N THR A 96 28.78 9.46 -6.39
CA THR A 96 27.73 8.88 -7.25
C THR A 96 27.39 7.44 -6.84
N GLY A 97 26.27 6.90 -7.35
CA GLY A 97 25.88 5.50 -7.07
C GLY A 97 26.99 4.48 -7.37
N ALA A 98 27.69 4.64 -8.49
CA ALA A 98 28.84 3.80 -8.86
C ALA A 98 30.02 3.95 -7.90
N GLN A 99 30.28 5.16 -7.41
CA GLN A 99 31.38 5.44 -6.48
C GLN A 99 31.11 4.93 -5.07
N VAL A 100 29.83 4.86 -4.68
CA VAL A 100 29.38 4.23 -3.44
C VAL A 100 29.37 2.71 -3.56
N GLY A 101 29.07 2.16 -4.75
CA GLY A 101 28.87 0.72 -4.95
C GLY A 101 27.42 0.30 -4.70
N ILE A 102 26.45 1.10 -5.17
CA ILE A 102 25.03 0.75 -5.13
C ILE A 102 24.72 -0.14 -6.34
N VAL A 103 24.70 -1.46 -6.12
CA VAL A 103 24.43 -2.46 -7.16
C VAL A 103 22.92 -2.74 -7.24
N THR A 104 22.38 -2.85 -8.44
CA THR A 104 20.94 -3.00 -8.70
C THR A 104 20.65 -4.06 -9.76
N GLU A 105 19.38 -4.42 -9.93
CA GLU A 105 18.94 -5.21 -11.09
C GLU A 105 19.27 -4.51 -12.42
N ALA A 106 19.50 -5.29 -13.47
CA ALA A 106 19.59 -4.81 -14.86
C ALA A 106 18.24 -4.41 -15.48
N LYS A 107 17.37 -3.76 -14.68
CA LYS A 107 16.04 -3.29 -15.09
C LYS A 107 15.97 -1.78 -15.05
N HIS A 108 16.28 -1.15 -16.17
CA HIS A 108 16.26 0.30 -16.29
C HIS A 108 14.91 0.94 -15.90
N SER A 109 14.98 2.18 -15.41
CA SER A 109 13.85 3.03 -14.98
C SER A 109 13.13 2.63 -13.69
N SER A 110 13.40 1.45 -13.14
CA SER A 110 12.72 0.91 -11.96
C SER A 110 13.54 -0.15 -11.21
N ALA A 111 14.87 -0.03 -11.27
CA ALA A 111 15.77 -1.02 -10.71
C ALA A 111 15.60 -1.13 -9.19
N ARG A 112 15.90 -2.31 -8.64
CA ARG A 112 15.91 -2.58 -7.20
C ARG A 112 17.33 -2.76 -6.72
N ILE A 113 17.66 -2.18 -5.56
CA ILE A 113 18.98 -2.30 -4.94
C ILE A 113 19.19 -3.75 -4.47
N LEU A 114 20.24 -4.36 -4.97
CA LEU A 114 20.72 -5.67 -4.57
C LEU A 114 21.63 -5.54 -3.36
N GLN A 115 22.59 -4.62 -3.41
CA GLN A 115 23.64 -4.48 -2.41
C GLN A 115 24.17 -3.05 -2.41
N ILE A 116 24.70 -2.63 -1.26
CA ILE A 116 25.45 -1.38 -1.11
C ILE A 116 26.79 -1.70 -0.47
N GLU A 117 27.89 -1.28 -1.11
CA GLU A 117 29.21 -1.31 -0.50
C GLU A 117 29.38 -0.14 0.50
N THR A 118 29.81 -0.44 1.74
CA THR A 118 29.91 0.58 2.80
C THR A 118 31.31 1.12 3.03
N GLU A 119 32.36 0.41 2.58
CA GLU A 119 33.75 0.66 2.98
C GLU A 119 34.21 2.10 2.69
N ARG A 120 33.85 2.63 1.52
CA ARG A 120 34.22 4.00 1.13
C ARG A 120 33.46 5.07 1.93
N LEU A 121 32.20 4.80 2.25
CA LEU A 121 31.38 5.69 3.08
C LEU A 121 31.97 5.76 4.47
N GLU A 122 32.20 4.60 5.10
CA GLU A 122 32.78 4.49 6.45
C GLU A 122 34.14 5.16 6.55
N ARG A 123 35.03 4.94 5.56
CA ARG A 123 36.33 5.62 5.50
C ARG A 123 36.20 7.14 5.52
N SER A 124 35.29 7.68 4.70
CA SER A 124 35.08 9.13 4.61
C SER A 124 34.46 9.70 5.89
N LEU A 125 33.52 8.98 6.51
CA LEU A 125 32.91 9.35 7.79
C LEU A 125 33.95 9.36 8.92
N ASN A 126 34.86 8.38 8.95
CA ASN A 126 35.96 8.31 9.92
C ASN A 126 36.98 9.46 9.76
N GLU A 127 37.07 10.06 8.58
CA GLU A 127 37.85 11.28 8.33
C GLU A 127 37.11 12.57 8.76
N GLY A 128 35.92 12.45 9.37
CA GLY A 128 35.11 13.57 9.82
C GLY A 128 34.37 14.30 8.68
N LYS A 129 34.26 13.69 7.50
CA LYS A 129 33.57 14.28 6.36
C LYS A 129 32.07 14.00 6.40
N VAL A 130 31.28 14.96 5.95
CA VAL A 130 29.90 14.72 5.51
C VAL A 130 29.94 14.06 4.13
N VAL A 131 29.30 12.91 3.98
CA VAL A 131 29.26 12.20 2.69
C VAL A 131 27.95 12.52 1.98
N VAL A 132 28.02 13.18 0.82
CA VAL A 132 26.86 13.58 0.02
C VAL A 132 26.71 12.63 -1.16
N VAL A 133 25.73 11.74 -1.10
CA VAL A 133 25.46 10.70 -2.10
C VAL A 133 24.36 11.16 -3.04
N ALA A 134 24.54 10.96 -4.35
CA ALA A 134 23.44 11.18 -5.30
C ALA A 134 22.47 10.01 -5.18
N GLY A 135 21.22 10.31 -4.80
CA GLY A 135 20.15 9.32 -4.66
C GLY A 135 19.72 8.72 -6.00
N PHE A 136 18.67 7.89 -6.01
CA PHE A 136 17.92 7.40 -7.18
C PHE A 136 18.70 6.62 -8.25
N GLN A 137 20.03 6.60 -8.23
CA GLN A 137 20.87 5.91 -9.18
C GLN A 137 21.68 4.78 -8.55
N GLY A 138 21.98 3.78 -9.37
CA GLY A 138 22.90 2.68 -9.05
C GLY A 138 23.57 2.15 -10.32
N ILE A 139 24.20 0.99 -10.22
CA ILE A 139 24.87 0.30 -11.32
C ILE A 139 24.40 -1.15 -11.45
N THR A 140 24.32 -1.69 -12.67
CA THR A 140 23.93 -3.09 -12.90
C THR A 140 24.91 -4.08 -12.28
N SER A 141 26.20 -3.76 -12.35
CA SER A 141 27.30 -4.53 -11.75
C SER A 141 28.53 -3.64 -11.60
N THR A 142 29.47 -4.08 -10.77
CA THR A 142 30.78 -3.43 -10.60
C THR A 142 31.67 -3.55 -11.83
N ASP A 143 31.37 -4.49 -12.74
CA ASP A 143 32.16 -4.73 -13.95
C ASP A 143 31.70 -3.86 -15.12
N GLU A 144 30.39 -3.79 -15.36
CA GLU A 144 29.82 -3.05 -16.50
C GLU A 144 29.54 -1.57 -16.18
N LEU A 145 29.23 -1.25 -14.92
CA LEU A 145 28.95 0.10 -14.43
C LEU A 145 27.83 0.85 -15.20
N GLU A 146 26.92 0.11 -15.85
CA GLU A 146 25.76 0.70 -16.53
C GLU A 146 24.84 1.38 -15.50
N ILE A 147 24.52 2.66 -15.75
CA ILE A 147 23.71 3.46 -14.84
C ILE A 147 22.27 2.95 -14.88
N THR A 148 21.73 2.69 -13.70
CA THR A 148 20.32 2.39 -13.50
C THR A 148 19.66 3.44 -12.63
N THR A 149 18.36 3.63 -12.81
CA THR A 149 17.56 4.42 -11.88
C THR A 149 16.55 3.57 -11.13
N LEU A 150 16.24 3.97 -9.90
CA LEU A 150 15.35 3.25 -9.00
C LEU A 150 13.87 3.56 -9.24
N GLY A 151 13.56 4.45 -10.19
CA GLY A 151 12.21 4.91 -10.47
C GLY A 151 11.71 5.99 -9.49
N ARG A 152 10.41 6.29 -9.54
CA ARG A 152 9.82 7.34 -8.67
C ARG A 152 10.10 7.03 -7.19
N GLY A 153 10.38 8.08 -6.41
CA GLY A 153 10.77 7.95 -5.01
C GLY A 153 12.15 7.32 -4.77
N GLY A 154 12.94 7.07 -5.83
CA GLY A 154 14.23 6.41 -5.72
C GLY A 154 15.21 7.08 -4.76
N SER A 155 15.18 8.40 -4.59
CA SER A 155 16.04 9.08 -3.62
C SER A 155 15.65 8.73 -2.17
N ASP A 156 14.36 8.52 -1.87
CA ASP A 156 13.93 8.05 -0.54
C ASP A 156 14.44 6.62 -0.31
N THR A 157 14.25 5.75 -1.31
CA THR A 157 14.74 4.37 -1.31
C THR A 157 16.25 4.31 -1.09
N SER A 158 17.04 5.12 -1.80
CA SER A 158 18.50 5.19 -1.61
C SER A 158 18.87 5.60 -0.19
N ALA A 159 18.20 6.59 0.39
CA ALA A 159 18.50 7.06 1.74
C ALA A 159 18.22 6.01 2.81
N VAL A 160 17.07 5.34 2.72
CA VAL A 160 16.72 4.26 3.64
C VAL A 160 17.64 3.07 3.45
N ALA A 161 17.98 2.69 2.22
CA ALA A 161 18.89 1.59 1.95
C ALA A 161 20.30 1.86 2.48
N LEU A 162 20.82 3.08 2.30
CA LEU A 162 22.11 3.50 2.88
C LEU A 162 22.07 3.47 4.41
N ALA A 163 20.96 3.93 5.01
CA ALA A 163 20.79 3.90 6.45
C ALA A 163 20.75 2.46 6.99
N ALA A 164 20.06 1.54 6.30
CA ALA A 164 20.06 0.13 6.64
C ALA A 164 21.45 -0.50 6.50
N ALA A 165 22.14 -0.25 5.38
CA ALA A 165 23.47 -0.79 5.11
C ALA A 165 24.54 -0.33 6.11
N LEU A 166 24.45 0.92 6.56
CA LEU A 166 25.41 1.51 7.51
C LEU A 166 25.02 1.33 8.98
N GLY A 167 23.88 0.68 9.28
CA GLY A 167 23.37 0.57 10.66
C GLY A 167 23.08 1.94 11.30
N ALA A 168 22.54 2.88 10.54
CA ALA A 168 22.25 4.23 11.01
C ALA A 168 21.19 4.24 12.11
N SER A 169 21.31 5.19 13.05
CA SER A 169 20.36 5.34 14.17
C SER A 169 18.96 5.73 13.70
N ARG A 170 18.88 6.53 12.63
CA ARG A 170 17.64 6.96 11.98
C ARG A 170 17.93 7.47 10.57
N CYS A 171 16.89 7.49 9.75
CA CYS A 171 16.89 8.17 8.46
C CYS A 171 15.86 9.30 8.46
N GLU A 172 16.31 10.52 8.19
CA GLU A 172 15.51 11.73 8.16
C GLU A 172 15.15 12.07 6.71
N ILE A 173 13.87 12.19 6.40
CA ILE A 173 13.35 12.55 5.08
C ILE A 173 12.83 13.99 5.13
N TYR A 174 13.59 14.92 4.58
CA TYR A 174 13.25 16.33 4.50
C TYR A 174 12.48 16.66 3.22
N THR A 175 11.34 17.31 3.42
CA THR A 175 10.38 17.68 2.38
C THR A 175 9.73 19.05 2.66
N ASP A 176 8.73 19.43 1.88
CA ASP A 176 7.97 20.69 1.98
C ASP A 176 6.74 20.64 2.88
N VAL A 177 6.47 19.47 3.47
CA VAL A 177 5.45 19.28 4.49
C VAL A 177 6.09 19.12 5.88
N PRO A 178 5.40 19.54 6.95
CA PRO A 178 5.91 19.40 8.33
C PRO A 178 6.10 17.94 8.77
N GLY A 179 5.37 17.01 8.15
CA GLY A 179 5.42 15.59 8.43
C GLY A 179 4.23 14.88 7.78
N ILE A 180 3.76 13.79 8.37
CA ILE A 180 2.61 13.02 7.91
C ILE A 180 1.36 13.53 8.64
N LEU A 181 0.35 13.87 7.87
CA LEU A 181 -0.93 14.39 8.36
C LEU A 181 -1.98 13.29 8.39
N THR A 182 -3.03 13.45 9.21
CA THR A 182 -4.18 12.54 9.26
C THR A 182 -4.86 12.36 7.90
N THR A 183 -4.78 13.35 7.02
CA THR A 183 -5.25 13.31 5.64
C THR A 183 -4.66 14.47 4.83
N ASP A 184 -5.06 14.64 3.57
CA ASP A 184 -4.63 15.74 2.71
C ASP A 184 -5.21 17.10 3.19
N PRO A 185 -4.38 18.05 3.67
CA PRO A 185 -4.84 19.34 4.18
C PRO A 185 -5.43 20.25 3.11
N ARG A 186 -5.19 19.96 1.83
CA ARG A 186 -5.81 20.70 0.71
C ARG A 186 -7.30 20.37 0.58
N ILE A 187 -7.71 19.21 1.08
CA ILE A 187 -9.09 18.72 1.03
C ILE A 187 -9.77 18.90 2.40
N VAL A 188 -9.03 18.68 3.49
CA VAL A 188 -9.51 18.76 4.87
C VAL A 188 -8.60 19.71 5.68
N PRO A 189 -8.94 21.02 5.78
CA PRO A 189 -8.02 22.04 6.33
C PRO A 189 -7.63 21.88 7.80
N ASP A 190 -8.37 21.11 8.56
CA ASP A 190 -8.14 20.75 9.96
C ASP A 190 -7.40 19.41 10.13
N ALA A 191 -6.80 18.87 9.06
CA ALA A 191 -5.90 17.73 9.12
C ALA A 191 -4.76 17.96 10.13
N GLN A 192 -4.53 16.98 11.01
CA GLN A 192 -3.60 17.08 12.11
C GLN A 192 -2.24 16.45 11.78
N LEU A 193 -1.15 17.06 12.24
CA LEU A 193 0.19 16.47 12.21
C LEU A 193 0.29 15.30 13.20
N MET A 194 0.70 14.14 12.68
CA MET A 194 0.99 12.97 13.50
C MET A 194 2.37 13.12 14.13
N ALA A 195 2.47 12.89 15.44
CA ALA A 195 3.78 12.74 16.08
C ALA A 195 4.44 11.42 15.67
N GLU A 196 3.66 10.34 15.62
CA GLU A 196 4.12 8.99 15.33
C GLU A 196 3.13 8.22 14.45
N ILE A 197 3.62 7.28 13.66
CA ILE A 197 2.84 6.32 12.87
C ILE A 197 3.64 5.03 12.75
N THR A 198 2.98 3.87 12.71
CA THR A 198 3.70 2.61 12.46
C THR A 198 4.08 2.46 10.99
N ALA A 199 5.10 1.66 10.69
CA ALA A 199 5.50 1.40 9.31
C ALA A 199 4.39 0.70 8.51
N ASP A 200 3.60 -0.17 9.13
CA ASP A 200 2.46 -0.84 8.50
C ASP A 200 1.34 0.14 8.13
N GLU A 201 0.96 1.04 9.07
CA GLU A 201 0.00 2.11 8.78
C GLU A 201 0.51 3.05 7.69
N MET A 202 1.80 3.39 7.70
CA MET A 202 2.39 4.26 6.69
C MET A 202 2.45 3.58 5.31
N LEU A 203 2.71 2.28 5.23
CA LEU A 203 2.67 1.52 3.98
C LEU A 203 1.29 1.57 3.35
N GLU A 204 0.24 1.35 4.15
CA GLU A 204 -1.15 1.41 3.69
C GLU A 204 -1.61 2.83 3.33
N LEU A 205 -1.11 3.88 4.00
CA LEU A 205 -1.44 5.26 3.64
C LEU A 205 -0.68 5.75 2.40
N ALA A 206 0.59 5.37 2.24
CA ALA A 206 1.46 5.83 1.14
C ALA A 206 0.94 5.39 -0.23
N SER A 207 0.44 4.17 -0.32
CA SER A 207 -0.20 3.58 -1.51
C SER A 207 -1.50 4.28 -1.89
N LEU A 208 -2.26 4.79 -0.91
CA LEU A 208 -3.52 5.51 -1.11
C LEU A 208 -3.34 6.98 -1.56
N GLY A 209 -2.14 7.36 -1.97
CA GLY A 209 -1.84 8.68 -2.50
C GLY A 209 -1.34 9.69 -1.46
N ALA A 210 -0.97 9.27 -0.25
CA ALA A 210 -0.22 10.12 0.67
C ALA A 210 1.22 10.32 0.14
N LYS A 211 1.42 11.38 -0.68
CA LYS A 211 2.66 11.64 -1.45
C LYS A 211 3.89 12.07 -0.62
N VAL A 212 3.95 11.74 0.65
CA VAL A 212 4.99 12.22 1.57
C VAL A 212 6.20 11.28 1.59
N LEU A 213 5.95 9.96 1.56
CA LEU A 213 6.99 8.93 1.55
C LEU A 213 6.72 7.91 0.46
N HIS A 214 7.77 7.45 -0.20
CA HIS A 214 7.64 6.35 -1.15
C HIS A 214 7.47 4.99 -0.43
N PRO A 215 6.49 4.14 -0.79
CA PRO A 215 6.24 2.87 -0.10
C PRO A 215 7.46 1.95 -0.01
N ARG A 216 8.27 1.86 -1.07
CA ARG A 216 9.53 1.06 -1.06
C ARG A 216 10.49 1.48 0.05
N ALA A 217 10.57 2.77 0.35
CA ALA A 217 11.43 3.27 1.42
C ALA A 217 10.88 2.86 2.80
N VAL A 218 9.57 2.93 3.01
CA VAL A 218 8.92 2.48 4.25
C VAL A 218 9.08 0.96 4.43
N GLU A 219 8.98 0.19 3.34
CA GLU A 219 9.19 -1.26 3.34
C GLU A 219 10.60 -1.62 3.83
N ILE A 220 11.64 -1.01 3.27
CA ILE A 220 13.03 -1.25 3.69
C ILE A 220 13.17 -0.87 5.18
N ALA A 221 12.63 0.28 5.58
CA ALA A 221 12.73 0.71 6.98
C ALA A 221 12.10 -0.31 7.95
N ARG A 222 10.90 -0.80 7.61
CA ARG A 222 10.20 -1.85 8.36
C ARG A 222 11.04 -3.12 8.44
N ASN A 223 11.56 -3.58 7.30
CA ASN A 223 12.28 -4.83 7.16
C ASN A 223 13.60 -4.86 7.95
N TYR A 224 14.24 -3.71 8.13
CA TYR A 224 15.52 -3.57 8.84
C TYR A 224 15.37 -2.91 10.22
N GLY A 225 14.14 -2.68 10.71
CA GLY A 225 13.89 -2.05 12.01
C GLY A 225 14.40 -0.61 12.10
N LEU A 226 14.54 0.09 10.97
CA LEU A 226 15.06 1.45 10.91
C LEU A 226 13.95 2.45 11.25
N THR A 227 14.28 3.42 12.11
CA THR A 227 13.38 4.55 12.40
C THR A 227 13.48 5.59 11.28
N LEU A 228 12.34 5.96 10.67
CA LEU A 228 12.28 7.11 9.78
C LEU A 228 11.72 8.33 10.50
N VAL A 229 12.14 9.52 10.07
CA VAL A 229 11.57 10.79 10.54
C VAL A 229 11.27 11.67 9.34
N VAL A 230 10.00 12.01 9.14
CA VAL A 230 9.56 12.93 8.08
C VAL A 230 9.54 14.35 8.64
N LEU A 231 10.27 15.25 8.00
CA LEU A 231 10.52 16.60 8.49
C LEU A 231 10.31 17.62 7.36
N SER A 232 10.00 18.87 7.73
CA SER A 232 10.08 19.97 6.77
C SER A 232 11.50 20.55 6.74
N SER A 233 12.03 20.83 5.55
CA SER A 233 13.28 21.60 5.46
C SER A 233 13.10 23.09 5.80
N TRP A 234 11.85 23.57 5.89
CA TRP A 234 11.49 24.97 6.19
C TRP A 234 11.33 25.27 7.68
N SER A 235 11.28 24.25 8.55
CA SER A 235 11.07 24.42 9.99
C SER A 235 12.05 23.55 10.79
N ASP A 236 12.15 23.81 12.09
CA ASP A 236 12.89 22.95 13.04
C ASP A 236 11.95 22.11 13.92
N GLU A 237 10.67 22.02 13.53
CA GLU A 237 9.67 21.15 14.18
C GLU A 237 10.07 19.66 14.09
N PRO A 238 9.69 18.84 15.09
CA PRO A 238 10.14 17.44 15.20
C PRO A 238 9.54 16.51 14.12
N GLY A 239 8.53 16.96 13.38
CA GLY A 239 7.88 16.22 12.32
C GLY A 239 7.19 14.94 12.79
N THR A 240 7.22 13.90 11.95
CA THR A 240 6.57 12.60 12.23
C THR A 240 7.57 11.46 12.24
N ARG A 241 7.55 10.66 13.30
CA ARG A 241 8.34 9.42 13.39
C ARG A 241 7.57 8.23 12.80
N VAL A 242 8.20 7.48 11.90
CA VAL A 242 7.68 6.19 11.43
C VAL A 242 8.36 5.08 12.23
N ILE A 243 7.57 4.36 13.02
CA ILE A 243 8.03 3.33 13.94
C ILE A 243 8.01 1.98 13.22
N SER A 244 9.18 1.38 13.07
CA SER A 244 9.35 0.04 12.53
C SER A 244 9.41 -0.98 13.67
N PRO A 245 8.85 -2.19 13.50
CA PRO A 245 9.03 -3.26 14.48
C PRO A 245 10.51 -3.63 14.58
N SER A 246 10.96 -4.04 15.77
CA SER A 246 12.31 -4.56 15.95
C SER A 246 12.47 -5.82 15.10
N SER A 247 13.35 -5.75 14.10
CA SER A 247 13.61 -6.88 13.20
C SER A 247 14.93 -7.57 13.60
N PRO A 248 15.00 -8.91 13.53
CA PRO A 248 16.28 -9.61 13.67
C PRO A 248 17.25 -9.17 12.56
N PRO A 249 18.57 -9.31 12.77
CA PRO A 249 19.56 -8.93 11.77
C PRO A 249 19.27 -9.64 10.43
N ARG A 250 19.05 -8.86 9.37
CA ARG A 250 18.88 -9.37 8.01
C ARG A 250 20.18 -9.21 7.22
N SER A 251 20.37 -10.10 6.24
CA SER A 251 21.45 -9.93 5.26
C SER A 251 21.28 -8.61 4.52
N LEU A 252 22.41 -7.93 4.24
CA LEU A 252 22.43 -6.76 3.35
C LEU A 252 22.46 -7.16 1.86
N GLU A 253 22.61 -8.45 1.55
CA GLU A 253 22.42 -8.99 0.21
C GLU A 253 20.93 -9.10 -0.12
N GLY A 254 20.54 -8.64 -1.31
CA GLY A 254 19.13 -8.58 -1.74
C GLY A 254 18.35 -7.49 -1.01
N LEU A 255 18.98 -6.33 -0.76
CA LEU A 255 18.47 -5.29 0.13
C LEU A 255 17.01 -4.88 -0.16
N GLU A 256 16.66 -4.70 -1.44
CA GLU A 256 15.29 -4.49 -1.93
C GLU A 256 14.65 -5.71 -2.58
N ILE A 257 15.45 -6.66 -3.04
CA ILE A 257 14.95 -7.92 -3.61
C ILE A 257 14.76 -8.93 -2.49
N ALA A 258 14.00 -8.52 -1.48
CA ALA A 258 13.34 -9.46 -0.62
C ALA A 258 12.24 -10.17 -1.42
N ARG A 259 11.91 -11.39 -0.98
CA ARG A 259 10.76 -12.14 -1.44
C ARG A 259 9.53 -11.21 -1.43
N PRO A 260 8.76 -11.12 -2.53
CA PRO A 260 7.61 -10.21 -2.60
C PRO A 260 6.60 -10.51 -1.49
N VAL A 261 6.50 -11.78 -1.12
CA VAL A 261 5.69 -12.30 -0.02
C VAL A 261 6.64 -12.74 1.10
N ASN A 262 6.39 -12.26 2.31
CA ASN A 262 7.15 -12.64 3.50
C ASN A 262 6.52 -13.84 4.21
N THR A 263 5.19 -13.90 4.19
CA THR A 263 4.41 -14.81 5.03
C THR A 263 3.19 -15.32 4.26
N VAL A 264 2.87 -16.59 4.48
CA VAL A 264 1.55 -17.16 4.21
C VAL A 264 0.83 -17.30 5.54
N GLU A 265 -0.35 -16.73 5.61
CA GLU A 265 -1.25 -16.75 6.76
C GLU A 265 -2.47 -17.59 6.40
N TYR A 266 -3.02 -18.27 7.41
CA TYR A 266 -4.26 -19.01 7.24
C TYR A 266 -5.10 -18.95 8.51
N ASP A 267 -6.41 -19.02 8.33
CA ASP A 267 -7.40 -19.09 9.40
C ASP A 267 -8.49 -20.09 9.02
N THR A 268 -8.69 -21.09 9.86
CA THR A 268 -9.72 -22.13 9.68
C THR A 268 -10.91 -21.94 10.62
N ASP A 269 -10.83 -21.04 11.60
CA ASP A 269 -11.93 -20.68 12.51
C ASP A 269 -12.79 -19.57 11.88
N GLN A 270 -13.08 -19.68 10.59
CA GLN A 270 -13.80 -18.67 9.83
C GLN A 270 -15.15 -19.22 9.38
N ALA A 271 -16.17 -18.38 9.48
CA ALA A 271 -17.47 -18.62 8.87
C ALA A 271 -17.93 -17.37 8.13
N LYS A 272 -18.68 -17.57 7.06
CA LYS A 272 -19.17 -16.50 6.19
C LYS A 272 -20.65 -16.30 6.40
N VAL A 273 -21.05 -15.03 6.46
CA VAL A 273 -22.43 -14.59 6.36
C VAL A 273 -22.53 -13.67 5.14
N ALA A 274 -23.55 -13.88 4.30
CA ALA A 274 -23.79 -13.06 3.12
C ALA A 274 -25.25 -12.64 3.05
N LEU A 275 -25.49 -11.35 2.87
CA LEU A 275 -26.80 -10.82 2.50
C LEU A 275 -26.81 -10.60 0.99
N LEU A 276 -27.59 -11.41 0.29
CA LEU A 276 -27.73 -11.32 -1.15
C LEU A 276 -28.86 -10.38 -1.54
N ARG A 277 -28.67 -9.67 -2.65
CA ARG A 277 -29.68 -8.83 -3.30
C ARG A 277 -30.27 -7.78 -2.36
N VAL A 278 -29.40 -7.15 -1.57
CA VAL A 278 -29.77 -5.97 -0.78
C VAL A 278 -29.88 -4.75 -1.68
N PRO A 279 -30.72 -3.74 -1.36
CA PRO A 279 -30.80 -2.53 -2.16
C PRO A 279 -29.43 -1.82 -2.26
N ASP A 280 -29.05 -1.41 -3.46
CA ASP A 280 -27.85 -0.60 -3.67
C ASP A 280 -28.19 0.88 -3.43
N SER A 281 -28.19 1.27 -2.16
CA SER A 281 -28.53 2.63 -1.73
C SER A 281 -27.82 3.01 -0.43
N PRO A 282 -27.61 4.31 -0.17
CA PRO A 282 -26.96 4.78 1.05
C PRO A 282 -27.63 4.23 2.33
N GLY A 283 -26.81 3.79 3.28
CA GLY A 283 -27.27 3.37 4.61
C GLY A 283 -27.51 1.87 4.80
N VAL A 284 -27.51 1.07 3.74
CA VAL A 284 -27.69 -0.40 3.86
C VAL A 284 -26.55 -1.05 4.65
N ALA A 285 -25.30 -0.82 4.24
CA ALA A 285 -24.13 -1.31 4.96
C ALA A 285 -24.05 -0.73 6.39
N ALA A 286 -24.32 0.57 6.56
CA ALA A 286 -24.32 1.23 7.86
C ALA A 286 -25.28 0.56 8.86
N ARG A 287 -26.49 0.21 8.40
CA ARG A 287 -27.49 -0.46 9.23
C ARG A 287 -27.07 -1.88 9.58
N LEU A 288 -26.60 -2.66 8.59
CA LEU A 288 -26.16 -4.04 8.82
C LEU A 288 -25.03 -4.08 9.86
N PHE A 289 -23.95 -3.35 9.62
CA PHE A 289 -22.78 -3.38 10.50
C PHE A 289 -22.99 -2.62 11.81
N GLY A 290 -23.90 -1.63 11.84
CA GLY A 290 -24.30 -0.96 13.07
C GLY A 290 -24.93 -1.92 14.09
N GLU A 291 -25.87 -2.75 13.64
CA GLU A 291 -26.50 -3.74 14.52
C GLU A 291 -25.56 -4.88 14.91
N ILE A 292 -24.68 -5.32 13.98
CA ILE A 292 -23.60 -6.28 14.29
C ILE A 292 -22.69 -5.72 15.39
N ALA A 293 -22.29 -4.44 15.28
CA ALA A 293 -21.46 -3.77 16.26
C ALA A 293 -22.15 -3.58 17.62
N VAL A 294 -23.46 -3.30 17.65
CA VAL A 294 -24.25 -3.23 18.91
C VAL A 294 -24.23 -4.56 19.67
N GLN A 295 -24.12 -5.68 18.94
CA GLN A 295 -24.00 -7.01 19.52
C GLN A 295 -22.56 -7.42 19.88
N ASP A 296 -21.60 -6.50 19.73
CA ASP A 296 -20.18 -6.73 20.01
C ASP A 296 -19.63 -7.93 19.21
N LEU A 297 -20.06 -8.03 17.95
CA LEU A 297 -19.61 -9.06 17.03
C LEU A 297 -18.48 -8.50 16.19
N ASP A 298 -17.31 -9.09 16.34
CA ASP A 298 -16.15 -8.75 15.53
C ASP A 298 -16.25 -9.37 14.13
N VAL A 299 -15.88 -8.58 13.13
CA VAL A 299 -15.99 -8.92 11.71
C VAL A 299 -14.62 -8.76 11.08
N ASP A 300 -14.17 -9.78 10.37
CA ASP A 300 -12.84 -9.82 9.75
C ASP A 300 -12.88 -9.28 8.31
N LEU A 301 -13.28 -10.11 7.34
CA LEU A 301 -13.43 -9.65 5.95
C LEU A 301 -14.80 -9.02 5.75
N ILE A 302 -14.85 -7.87 5.08
CA ILE A 302 -16.07 -7.28 4.53
C ILE A 302 -15.87 -7.10 3.04
N ILE A 303 -16.72 -7.75 2.26
CA ILE A 303 -16.64 -7.81 0.82
C ILE A 303 -17.98 -7.39 0.24
N GLN A 304 -17.97 -6.29 -0.50
CA GLN A 304 -19.11 -5.87 -1.33
C GLN A 304 -18.60 -5.66 -2.74
N SER A 305 -19.12 -6.44 -3.68
CA SER A 305 -18.72 -6.39 -5.08
C SER A 305 -19.58 -5.39 -5.86
N ILE A 306 -19.61 -5.53 -7.18
CA ILE A 306 -20.31 -4.67 -8.11
C ILE A 306 -21.82 -4.90 -8.10
N HIS A 307 -22.58 -3.81 -8.03
CA HIS A 307 -24.04 -3.83 -8.07
C HIS A 307 -24.57 -4.50 -9.34
N GLU A 308 -25.69 -5.20 -9.21
CA GLU A 308 -26.49 -5.69 -10.32
C GLU A 308 -27.82 -4.94 -10.31
N GLN A 309 -28.07 -4.19 -11.39
CA GLN A 309 -29.22 -3.28 -11.47
C GLN A 309 -29.23 -2.32 -10.26
N ASN A 310 -30.19 -2.48 -9.35
CA ASN A 310 -30.39 -1.67 -8.15
C ASN A 310 -30.13 -2.47 -6.86
N THR A 311 -29.37 -3.56 -6.94
CA THR A 311 -29.06 -4.42 -5.79
C THR A 311 -27.59 -4.77 -5.72
N ASN A 312 -27.11 -5.13 -4.54
CA ASN A 312 -25.75 -5.61 -4.32
C ASN A 312 -25.76 -6.79 -3.33
N ASP A 313 -24.62 -7.45 -3.18
CA ASP A 313 -24.39 -8.52 -2.22
C ASP A 313 -23.33 -8.05 -1.21
N ILE A 314 -23.61 -8.20 0.08
CA ILE A 314 -22.65 -7.89 1.15
C ILE A 314 -22.31 -9.19 1.84
N ALA A 315 -21.04 -9.59 1.77
CA ALA A 315 -20.52 -10.76 2.48
C ALA A 315 -19.52 -10.31 3.54
N PHE A 316 -19.51 -11.00 4.67
CA PHE A 316 -18.51 -10.80 5.68
C PHE A 316 -18.16 -12.10 6.40
N THR A 317 -16.97 -12.15 7.01
CA THR A 317 -16.53 -13.30 7.79
C THR A 317 -16.44 -12.99 9.27
N VAL A 318 -16.71 -14.01 10.08
CA VAL A 318 -16.70 -13.98 11.54
C VAL A 318 -16.10 -15.28 12.06
N ASN A 319 -15.65 -15.28 13.31
CA ASN A 319 -15.22 -16.52 13.94
C ASN A 319 -16.37 -17.54 14.02
N THR A 320 -16.08 -18.83 13.84
CA THR A 320 -17.12 -19.88 13.78
C THR A 320 -17.98 -19.92 15.05
N ASN A 321 -17.40 -19.57 16.20
CA ASN A 321 -18.10 -19.53 17.49
C ASN A 321 -19.21 -18.45 17.58
N ILE A 322 -19.11 -17.36 16.82
CA ILE A 322 -20.06 -16.24 16.84
C ILE A 322 -21.01 -16.24 15.64
N LEU A 323 -20.82 -17.19 14.70
CA LEU A 323 -21.62 -17.31 13.49
C LEU A 323 -23.13 -17.30 13.74
N ASN A 324 -23.63 -18.13 14.65
CA ASN A 324 -25.08 -18.23 14.88
C ASN A 324 -25.68 -16.88 15.35
N ARG A 325 -24.88 -16.07 16.08
CA ARG A 325 -25.29 -14.73 16.50
C ARG A 325 -25.28 -13.77 15.32
N ALA A 326 -24.24 -13.80 14.50
CA ALA A 326 -24.13 -12.97 13.29
C ALA A 326 -25.26 -13.28 12.28
N GLU A 327 -25.56 -14.57 12.07
CA GLU A 327 -26.68 -15.04 11.25
C GLU A 327 -28.01 -14.51 11.79
N ALA A 328 -28.28 -14.66 13.09
CA ALA A 328 -29.52 -14.16 13.69
C ALA A 328 -29.68 -12.64 13.55
N VAL A 329 -28.59 -11.87 13.67
CA VAL A 329 -28.59 -10.41 13.46
C VAL A 329 -28.89 -10.09 11.99
N ALA A 330 -28.22 -10.75 11.05
CA ALA A 330 -28.45 -10.59 9.62
C ALA A 330 -29.91 -10.92 9.25
N GLU A 331 -30.46 -12.02 9.76
CA GLU A 331 -31.84 -12.44 9.53
C GLU A 331 -32.85 -11.45 10.14
N ALA A 332 -32.56 -10.85 11.29
CA ALA A 332 -33.42 -9.85 11.89
C ALA A 332 -33.45 -8.53 11.08
N ILE A 333 -32.34 -8.18 10.43
CA ILE A 333 -32.22 -6.95 9.63
C ILE A 333 -32.77 -7.12 8.23
N ALA A 334 -32.60 -8.29 7.63
CA ALA A 334 -32.97 -8.60 6.25
C ALA A 334 -34.40 -8.12 5.88
N PRO A 335 -35.47 -8.39 6.65
CA PRO A 335 -36.82 -7.91 6.35
C PRO A 335 -36.93 -6.40 6.23
N ALA A 336 -36.13 -5.66 7.00
CA ALA A 336 -36.18 -4.20 7.02
C ALA A 336 -35.38 -3.55 5.88
N LEU A 337 -34.63 -4.36 5.11
CA LEU A 337 -33.96 -3.96 3.87
C LEU A 337 -34.79 -4.30 2.61
N ARG A 338 -35.89 -5.06 2.75
CA ARG A 338 -36.75 -5.44 1.62
C ARG A 338 -37.68 -4.29 1.23
N ARG A 339 -37.90 -4.11 -0.07
CA ARG A 339 -38.90 -3.14 -0.59
C ARG A 339 -40.32 -3.67 -0.48
N GLN A 340 -40.50 -4.99 -0.48
CA GLN A 340 -41.81 -5.64 -0.35
C GLN A 340 -41.77 -6.65 0.81
N THR A 341 -42.79 -6.61 1.67
CA THR A 341 -42.92 -7.47 2.86
C THR A 341 -43.47 -8.87 2.58
N THR A 342 -43.63 -9.24 1.31
CA THR A 342 -44.20 -10.53 0.91
C THR A 342 -43.18 -11.67 1.07
N PRO A 343 -43.61 -12.88 1.47
CA PRO A 343 -42.72 -14.02 1.70
C PRO A 343 -41.97 -14.53 0.46
N ASP A 344 -42.41 -14.15 -0.73
CA ASP A 344 -41.94 -14.67 -2.04
C ASP A 344 -40.85 -13.78 -2.68
N THR A 345 -40.27 -12.87 -1.90
CA THR A 345 -39.22 -11.96 -2.38
C THR A 345 -37.85 -12.58 -2.20
N GLN A 346 -37.14 -12.72 -3.32
CA GLN A 346 -35.73 -13.07 -3.37
C GLN A 346 -34.80 -11.91 -2.90
N GLU A 347 -35.34 -10.88 -2.23
CA GLU A 347 -34.59 -9.69 -1.77
C GLU A 347 -34.01 -9.92 -0.36
N ALA A 348 -32.78 -9.46 -0.11
CA ALA A 348 -32.11 -9.57 1.19
C ALA A 348 -32.19 -11.00 1.78
N GLU A 349 -31.67 -11.97 1.04
CA GLU A 349 -31.56 -13.37 1.48
C GLU A 349 -30.27 -13.54 2.27
N VAL A 350 -30.35 -14.16 3.45
CA VAL A 350 -29.17 -14.46 4.27
C VAL A 350 -28.67 -15.86 3.91
N MET A 351 -27.38 -15.96 3.58
CA MET A 351 -26.68 -17.21 3.35
C MET A 351 -25.51 -17.35 4.32
N VAL A 352 -25.26 -18.58 4.74
CA VAL A 352 -24.17 -18.90 5.68
C VAL A 352 -23.30 -20.03 5.12
N GLY A 353 -21.99 -19.89 5.29
CA GLY A 353 -21.00 -20.94 5.00
C GLY A 353 -20.14 -21.22 6.25
N ARG A 354 -20.04 -22.50 6.65
CA ARG A 354 -19.37 -22.93 7.90
C ARG A 354 -18.03 -23.64 7.68
N ASP A 355 -17.77 -24.09 6.46
CA ASP A 355 -16.62 -24.92 6.10
C ASP A 355 -15.66 -24.17 5.19
N ILE A 356 -15.25 -22.97 5.62
CA ILE A 356 -14.34 -22.12 4.85
C ILE A 356 -13.03 -21.90 5.59
N ALA A 357 -11.96 -21.65 4.84
CA ALA A 357 -10.71 -21.15 5.37
C ALA A 357 -10.31 -19.85 4.65
N LYS A 358 -9.73 -18.92 5.40
CA LYS A 358 -9.03 -17.74 4.85
C LYS A 358 -7.57 -18.13 4.65
N VAL A 359 -7.04 -17.97 3.44
CA VAL A 359 -5.61 -18.07 3.15
C VAL A 359 -5.12 -16.76 2.56
N SER A 360 -4.02 -16.24 3.07
CA SER A 360 -3.51 -14.93 2.68
C SER A 360 -2.01 -14.98 2.41
N ILE A 361 -1.58 -14.20 1.43
CA ILE A 361 -0.17 -13.82 1.29
C ILE A 361 -0.01 -12.40 1.82
N THR A 362 1.04 -12.18 2.62
CA THR A 362 1.38 -10.87 3.18
C THR A 362 2.84 -10.53 2.88
N GLY A 363 3.07 -9.34 2.37
CA GLY A 363 4.41 -8.83 2.10
C GLY A 363 4.40 -7.38 1.64
N ALA A 364 5.21 -6.54 2.27
CA ALA A 364 5.40 -5.17 1.81
C ALA A 364 6.03 -5.13 0.40
N GLY A 365 6.75 -6.19 0.02
CA GLY A 365 7.35 -6.36 -1.29
C GLY A 365 6.33 -6.56 -2.41
N MET A 366 5.05 -6.75 -2.10
CA MET A 366 3.96 -6.81 -3.08
C MET A 366 3.71 -5.44 -3.72
N ILE A 367 4.00 -4.34 -3.01
CA ILE A 367 3.66 -2.99 -3.44
C ILE A 367 4.40 -2.63 -4.74
N GLY A 368 3.63 -2.27 -5.76
CA GLY A 368 4.15 -1.87 -7.07
C GLY A 368 4.89 -2.98 -7.81
N ARG A 369 4.71 -4.26 -7.41
CA ARG A 369 5.17 -5.43 -8.17
C ARG A 369 3.96 -6.06 -8.88
N PRO A 370 3.77 -5.83 -10.18
CA PRO A 370 2.76 -6.54 -10.96
C PRO A 370 2.96 -8.06 -10.86
N GLY A 371 1.85 -8.80 -10.83
CA GLY A 371 1.86 -10.25 -10.95
C GLY A 371 1.97 -11.05 -9.65
N VAL A 372 2.19 -10.43 -8.48
CA VAL A 372 2.23 -11.20 -7.22
C VAL A 372 0.87 -11.87 -6.92
N ALA A 373 -0.23 -11.14 -7.06
CA ALA A 373 -1.57 -11.71 -6.94
C ALA A 373 -1.82 -12.79 -8.01
N ALA A 374 -1.36 -12.57 -9.25
CA ALA A 374 -1.48 -13.55 -10.33
C ALA A 374 -0.73 -14.87 -10.00
N GLN A 375 0.47 -14.78 -9.42
CA GLN A 375 1.25 -15.93 -8.95
C GLN A 375 0.50 -16.69 -7.85
N MET A 376 -0.09 -15.99 -6.88
CA MET A 376 -0.93 -16.62 -5.84
C MET A 376 -2.08 -17.41 -6.47
N PHE A 377 -2.84 -16.78 -7.36
CA PHE A 377 -3.99 -17.43 -8.00
C PHE A 377 -3.55 -18.59 -8.89
N GLN A 378 -2.40 -18.49 -9.56
CA GLN A 378 -1.84 -19.58 -10.36
C GLN A 378 -1.44 -20.76 -9.48
N ALA A 379 -0.76 -20.52 -8.35
CA ALA A 379 -0.37 -21.57 -7.41
C ALA A 379 -1.58 -22.31 -6.84
N LEU A 380 -2.64 -21.59 -6.47
CA LEU A 380 -3.91 -22.19 -6.02
C LEU A 380 -4.57 -22.99 -7.15
N ALA A 381 -4.56 -22.46 -8.38
CA ALA A 381 -5.14 -23.12 -9.53
C ALA A 381 -4.41 -24.42 -9.91
N ASP A 382 -3.08 -24.41 -9.90
CA ASP A 382 -2.24 -25.59 -10.17
C ASP A 382 -2.44 -26.67 -9.10
N ALA A 383 -2.71 -26.25 -7.86
CA ALA A 383 -3.10 -27.13 -6.78
C ALA A 383 -4.57 -27.59 -6.85
N GLY A 384 -5.36 -27.10 -7.82
CA GLY A 384 -6.77 -27.42 -7.98
C GLY A 384 -7.68 -26.82 -6.91
N VAL A 385 -7.23 -25.80 -6.19
CA VAL A 385 -7.99 -25.10 -5.14
C VAL A 385 -8.87 -24.03 -5.80
N ASN A 386 -10.17 -24.05 -5.51
CA ASN A 386 -11.09 -23.02 -6.02
C ASN A 386 -11.13 -21.81 -5.08
N ILE A 387 -11.22 -20.61 -5.65
CA ILE A 387 -11.29 -19.37 -4.87
C ILE A 387 -12.75 -18.91 -4.82
N GLU A 388 -13.34 -18.82 -3.62
CA GLU A 388 -14.71 -18.37 -3.44
C GLU A 388 -14.82 -16.85 -3.38
N MET A 389 -13.95 -16.21 -2.59
CA MET A 389 -13.91 -14.76 -2.41
C MET A 389 -12.46 -14.27 -2.41
N ILE A 390 -12.26 -13.03 -2.86
CA ILE A 390 -10.98 -12.34 -2.85
C ILE A 390 -11.19 -10.98 -2.19
N SER A 391 -10.31 -10.63 -1.25
CA SER A 391 -10.15 -9.27 -0.74
C SER A 391 -8.67 -8.92 -0.72
N THR A 392 -8.32 -7.70 -1.10
CA THR A 392 -6.93 -7.26 -1.16
C THR A 392 -6.73 -5.93 -0.45
N SER A 393 -5.56 -5.80 0.16
CA SER A 393 -4.92 -4.53 0.44
C SER A 393 -3.58 -4.48 -0.32
N GLU A 394 -2.75 -3.50 0.00
CA GLU A 394 -1.54 -3.19 -0.77
C GLU A 394 -0.39 -4.13 -0.41
N ILE A 395 -0.47 -4.68 0.80
CA ILE A 395 0.52 -5.61 1.35
C ILE A 395 -0.06 -7.00 1.58
N LYS A 396 -1.34 -7.23 1.25
CA LYS A 396 -2.04 -8.48 1.55
C LYS A 396 -3.05 -8.86 0.49
N VAL A 397 -3.06 -10.12 0.09
CA VAL A 397 -4.13 -10.70 -0.75
C VAL A 397 -4.71 -11.89 0.01
N SER A 398 -5.99 -11.80 0.35
CA SER A 398 -6.74 -12.81 1.10
C SER A 398 -7.73 -13.51 0.18
N CYS A 399 -7.72 -14.84 0.20
CA CYS A 399 -8.67 -15.69 -0.49
C CYS A 399 -9.47 -16.50 0.52
N VAL A 400 -10.77 -16.61 0.31
CA VAL A 400 -11.61 -17.60 1.01
C VAL A 400 -11.76 -18.82 0.12
N ILE A 401 -11.47 -19.98 0.69
CA ILE A 401 -11.48 -21.28 0.03
C ILE A 401 -12.24 -22.30 0.90
N ASP A 402 -12.54 -23.47 0.34
CA ASP A 402 -13.08 -24.60 1.11
C ASP A 402 -12.06 -25.05 2.18
N ALA A 403 -12.52 -25.25 3.42
CA ALA A 403 -11.66 -25.61 4.54
C ALA A 403 -10.88 -26.93 4.30
N LEU A 404 -11.45 -27.87 3.55
CA LEU A 404 -10.80 -29.14 3.19
C LEU A 404 -9.60 -28.94 2.25
N GLU A 405 -9.53 -27.81 1.56
CA GLU A 405 -8.46 -27.48 0.62
C GLU A 405 -7.32 -26.67 1.27
N CYS A 406 -7.47 -26.29 2.54
CA CYS A 406 -6.57 -25.37 3.25
C CYS A 406 -5.11 -25.86 3.27
N ASP A 407 -4.86 -27.09 3.70
CA ASP A 407 -3.50 -27.65 3.77
C ASP A 407 -2.80 -27.66 2.40
N ARG A 408 -3.56 -28.00 1.35
CA ARG A 408 -3.06 -28.04 -0.02
C ARG A 408 -2.77 -26.63 -0.55
N ALA A 409 -3.64 -25.67 -0.24
CA ALA A 409 -3.45 -24.26 -0.58
C ALA A 409 -2.20 -23.69 0.09
N ILE A 410 -2.02 -23.93 1.40
CA ILE A 410 -0.87 -23.48 2.18
C ILE A 410 0.42 -24.06 1.57
N ALA A 411 0.46 -25.37 1.33
CA ALA A 411 1.64 -26.02 0.74
C ALA A 411 1.98 -25.43 -0.64
N ALA A 412 0.98 -25.19 -1.49
CA ALA A 412 1.17 -24.58 -2.80
C ALA A 412 1.72 -23.16 -2.71
N LEU A 413 1.17 -22.33 -1.81
CA LEU A 413 1.62 -20.96 -1.61
C LEU A 413 3.03 -20.88 -1.00
N CYS A 414 3.32 -21.71 0.01
CA CYS A 414 4.65 -21.80 0.60
C CYS A 414 5.70 -22.20 -0.44
N ASN A 415 5.41 -23.19 -1.28
CA ASN A 415 6.30 -23.61 -2.36
C ASN A 415 6.45 -22.51 -3.42
N CYS A 416 5.36 -21.84 -3.82
CA CYS A 416 5.39 -20.80 -4.85
C CYS A 416 6.22 -19.58 -4.44
N PHE A 417 6.20 -19.21 -3.16
CA PHE A 417 6.89 -18.03 -2.64
C PHE A 417 8.16 -18.38 -1.83
N ASP A 418 8.63 -19.62 -1.94
CA ASP A 418 9.80 -20.19 -1.24
C ASP A 418 9.78 -20.00 0.29
N ILE A 419 8.61 -19.94 0.93
CA ILE A 419 8.48 -19.63 2.35
C ILE A 419 8.90 -20.84 3.18
N ASN A 420 10.05 -20.70 3.85
CA ASN A 420 10.68 -21.76 4.66
C ASN A 420 10.18 -21.78 6.11
N ASN A 421 9.47 -20.74 6.55
CA ASN A 421 8.94 -20.63 7.91
C ASN A 421 7.56 -21.30 8.00
N THR A 422 7.19 -21.74 9.21
CA THR A 422 5.84 -22.26 9.48
C THR A 422 4.80 -21.19 9.13
N PRO A 423 3.76 -21.53 8.35
CA PRO A 423 2.64 -20.63 8.07
C PRO A 423 2.01 -20.14 9.38
N ILE A 424 1.60 -18.87 9.42
CA ILE A 424 1.01 -18.30 10.64
C ILE A 424 -0.47 -18.68 10.69
N HIS A 425 -0.85 -19.41 11.74
CA HIS A 425 -2.26 -19.68 12.06
C HIS A 425 -2.85 -18.44 12.76
N LEU A 426 -3.92 -17.89 12.21
CA LEU A 426 -4.70 -16.82 12.82
C LEU A 426 -5.93 -17.39 13.55
N PRO A 427 -6.41 -16.75 14.63
CA PRO A 427 -5.78 -15.64 15.34
C PRO A 427 -4.51 -16.11 16.08
N ILE A 428 -3.53 -15.20 16.23
CA ILE A 428 -2.33 -15.45 17.05
C ILE A 428 -2.80 -15.55 18.51
N ARG A 429 -3.13 -16.76 18.98
CA ARG A 429 -3.35 -17.00 20.40
C ARG A 429 -2.00 -16.97 21.08
N ASP A 430 -1.79 -15.99 21.96
CA ASP A 430 -0.61 -15.87 22.81
C ASP A 430 -0.12 -17.24 23.28
N GLN A 431 0.99 -17.70 22.70
CA GLN A 431 1.80 -18.71 23.37
C GLN A 431 2.48 -17.98 24.52
N ALA A 432 1.88 -18.08 25.70
CA ALA A 432 2.44 -17.63 26.96
C ALA A 432 3.94 -17.98 27.05
N GLY A 433 4.82 -16.98 27.14
CA GLY A 433 6.23 -17.22 27.39
C GLY A 433 7.20 -16.04 27.26
N ASP A 434 7.02 -15.12 26.30
CA ASP A 434 7.95 -13.99 26.11
C ASP A 434 7.20 -12.65 26.03
N SER A 435 6.94 -12.10 27.21
CA SER A 435 6.36 -10.77 27.39
C SER A 435 7.45 -9.68 27.27
N ASP A 436 7.87 -9.34 26.05
CA ASP A 436 8.66 -8.10 25.85
C ASP A 436 8.57 -7.40 24.48
N HIS A 437 7.53 -7.63 23.66
CA HIS A 437 7.44 -6.99 22.34
C HIS A 437 6.13 -6.26 21.98
N SER A 438 5.19 -6.09 22.91
CA SER A 438 4.10 -5.13 22.73
C SER A 438 4.36 -3.89 23.60
N ILE A 439 4.93 -2.84 23.02
CA ILE A 439 4.85 -1.52 23.65
C ILE A 439 3.35 -1.19 23.70
N PRO A 440 2.74 -0.95 24.87
CA PRO A 440 1.35 -0.53 24.94
C PRO A 440 1.27 0.94 24.51
N VAL A 441 1.37 1.18 23.21
CA VAL A 441 0.99 2.46 22.63
C VAL A 441 -0.52 2.36 22.44
N THR A 442 -1.26 3.18 23.19
CA THR A 442 -2.70 3.36 22.97
C THR A 442 -2.90 4.05 21.61
N HIS A 443 -2.81 3.26 20.54
CA HIS A 443 -3.07 3.75 19.19
C HIS A 443 -4.57 4.03 19.04
N PRO A 444 -4.95 5.15 18.38
CA PRO A 444 -6.34 5.34 18.01
C PRO A 444 -6.76 4.24 17.02
N PRO A 445 -8.06 3.88 16.99
CA PRO A 445 -8.53 2.80 16.10
C PRO A 445 -8.25 3.09 14.63
N VAL A 446 -8.43 4.36 14.24
CA VAL A 446 -8.08 4.89 12.93
C VAL A 446 -7.01 5.95 13.12
N ARG A 447 -5.91 5.83 12.36
CA ARG A 447 -4.80 6.77 12.39
C ARG A 447 -4.92 7.84 11.31
N GLY A 448 -5.37 7.46 10.12
CA GLY A 448 -5.48 8.38 8.99
C GLY A 448 -6.52 7.94 7.97
N VAL A 449 -6.86 8.88 7.09
CA VAL A 449 -7.81 8.67 5.99
C VAL A 449 -7.24 9.22 4.70
N ALA A 450 -7.48 8.53 3.60
CA ALA A 450 -6.95 8.90 2.30
C ALA A 450 -8.01 8.77 1.21
N LEU A 451 -7.82 9.55 0.15
CA LEU A 451 -8.69 9.62 -1.02
C LEU A 451 -7.84 9.47 -2.28
N ASP A 452 -8.17 8.50 -3.11
CA ASP A 452 -7.63 8.35 -4.45
C ASP A 452 -8.75 8.53 -5.50
N ILE A 453 -8.59 9.55 -6.35
CA ILE A 453 -9.51 9.89 -7.45
C ILE A 453 -8.91 9.54 -8.83
N LYS A 454 -7.77 8.85 -8.86
CA LYS A 454 -7.04 8.49 -10.09
C LYS A 454 -7.10 6.99 -10.36
N GLN A 455 -8.16 6.34 -9.88
CA GLN A 455 -8.44 4.93 -10.11
C GLN A 455 -9.60 4.80 -11.09
N ALA A 456 -9.61 3.70 -11.82
CA ALA A 456 -10.76 3.25 -12.59
C ALA A 456 -11.11 1.83 -12.14
N ARG A 457 -12.41 1.53 -12.15
CA ARG A 457 -12.94 0.19 -11.86
C ARG A 457 -13.15 -0.57 -13.15
N LEU A 458 -12.63 -1.79 -13.19
CA LEU A 458 -12.96 -2.80 -14.19
C LEU A 458 -13.80 -3.89 -13.54
N ALA A 459 -14.83 -4.33 -14.25
CA ALA A 459 -15.77 -5.32 -13.77
C ALA A 459 -16.00 -6.37 -14.86
N ILE A 460 -15.72 -7.62 -14.55
CA ILE A 460 -15.89 -8.76 -15.45
C ILE A 460 -17.06 -9.58 -14.94
N ARG A 461 -18.08 -9.74 -15.78
CA ARG A 461 -19.32 -10.44 -15.44
C ARG A 461 -19.28 -11.91 -15.85
N GLU A 462 -19.90 -12.74 -15.03
CA GLU A 462 -20.20 -14.14 -15.34
C GLU A 462 -18.97 -14.98 -15.69
N ILE A 463 -17.89 -14.80 -14.93
CA ILE A 463 -16.68 -15.63 -15.04
C ILE A 463 -17.00 -17.03 -14.52
N PRO A 464 -16.69 -18.12 -15.24
CA PRO A 464 -16.81 -19.48 -14.75
C PRO A 464 -16.12 -19.67 -13.39
N ASP A 465 -16.85 -20.16 -12.39
CA ASP A 465 -16.39 -20.40 -11.03
C ASP A 465 -15.62 -21.73 -10.97
N ARG A 466 -14.37 -21.69 -11.44
CA ARG A 466 -13.46 -22.82 -11.43
C ARG A 466 -12.00 -22.37 -11.26
N PRO A 467 -11.13 -23.25 -10.75
CA PRO A 467 -9.70 -22.94 -10.59
C PRO A 467 -9.07 -22.39 -11.89
N GLY A 468 -8.23 -21.36 -11.72
CA GLY A 468 -7.41 -20.78 -12.81
C GLY A 468 -8.01 -19.60 -13.56
N MET A 469 -9.29 -19.25 -13.37
CA MET A 469 -9.86 -18.08 -14.08
C MET A 469 -9.24 -16.76 -13.59
N ALA A 470 -9.15 -16.54 -12.27
CA ALA A 470 -8.48 -15.36 -11.71
C ALA A 470 -7.00 -15.30 -12.12
N ALA A 471 -6.30 -16.44 -12.09
CA ALA A 471 -4.90 -16.54 -12.50
C ALA A 471 -4.70 -16.06 -13.94
N LYS A 472 -5.59 -16.45 -14.85
CA LYS A 472 -5.53 -16.05 -16.25
C LYS A 472 -5.78 -14.55 -16.45
N ILE A 473 -6.80 -14.01 -15.79
CA ILE A 473 -7.16 -12.58 -15.86
C ILE A 473 -5.98 -11.73 -15.40
N PHE A 474 -5.46 -11.99 -14.20
CA PHE A 474 -4.41 -11.17 -13.61
C PHE A 474 -3.02 -11.48 -14.15
N GLY A 475 -2.78 -12.69 -14.67
CA GLY A 475 -1.57 -13.05 -15.41
C GLY A 475 -1.42 -12.20 -16.68
N THR A 476 -2.48 -12.09 -17.47
CA THR A 476 -2.49 -11.25 -18.69
C THR A 476 -2.26 -9.77 -18.36
N LEU A 477 -2.85 -9.25 -17.28
CA LEU A 477 -2.58 -7.87 -16.84
C LEU A 477 -1.12 -7.69 -16.37
N ALA A 478 -0.58 -8.66 -15.64
CA ALA A 478 0.80 -8.63 -15.17
C ALA A 478 1.83 -8.69 -16.31
N GLU A 479 1.57 -9.49 -17.36
CA GLU A 479 2.41 -9.55 -18.57
C GLU A 479 2.52 -8.19 -19.28
N GLN A 480 1.46 -7.37 -19.19
CA GLN A 480 1.45 -5.99 -19.70
C GLN A 480 2.02 -4.97 -18.70
N ASN A 481 2.56 -5.42 -17.55
CA ASN A 481 3.03 -4.58 -16.44
C ASN A 481 1.94 -3.65 -15.86
N ILE A 482 0.66 -4.03 -15.94
CA ILE A 482 -0.43 -3.25 -15.38
C ILE A 482 -0.50 -3.53 -13.87
N SER A 483 -0.48 -2.47 -13.07
CA SER A 483 -0.62 -2.59 -11.63
C SER A 483 -2.08 -2.68 -11.23
N ILE A 484 -2.39 -3.61 -10.33
CA ILE A 484 -3.72 -3.75 -9.75
C ILE A 484 -3.66 -3.23 -8.32
N ASP A 485 -4.70 -2.50 -7.94
CA ASP A 485 -4.78 -1.81 -6.65
C ASP A 485 -5.70 -2.56 -5.69
N MET A 486 -6.92 -2.89 -6.12
CA MET A 486 -7.89 -3.65 -5.33
C MET A 486 -8.51 -4.76 -6.17
N ILE A 487 -8.72 -5.95 -5.62
CA ILE A 487 -9.46 -7.06 -6.25
C ILE A 487 -10.57 -7.50 -5.31
N ILE A 488 -11.78 -7.61 -5.88
CA ILE A 488 -12.98 -8.08 -5.20
C ILE A 488 -13.67 -9.14 -6.06
N GLN A 489 -13.86 -10.32 -5.51
CA GLN A 489 -14.71 -11.35 -6.13
C GLN A 489 -16.02 -11.50 -5.35
N SER A 490 -17.15 -11.48 -6.07
CA SER A 490 -18.48 -11.60 -5.45
C SER A 490 -18.76 -13.00 -4.90
N GLN A 491 -19.53 -13.04 -3.81
CA GLN A 491 -20.04 -14.28 -3.22
C GLN A 491 -21.14 -14.94 -4.06
N ARG A 492 -21.84 -14.19 -4.90
CA ARG A 492 -22.99 -14.73 -5.63
C ARG A 492 -22.55 -15.61 -6.79
N CYS A 493 -22.77 -16.91 -6.63
CA CYS A 493 -22.59 -17.90 -7.67
C CYS A 493 -23.90 -18.06 -8.46
N ARG A 494 -23.86 -17.89 -9.78
CA ARG A 494 -25.02 -18.06 -10.68
C ARG A 494 -24.81 -19.27 -11.57
N ILE A 495 -25.88 -20.00 -11.86
CA ILE A 495 -25.82 -21.07 -12.85
C ILE A 495 -26.31 -20.50 -14.18
N ILE A 496 -25.39 -20.28 -15.11
CA ILE A 496 -25.68 -19.78 -16.46
C ILE A 496 -25.31 -20.88 -17.44
N ASN A 497 -26.28 -21.34 -18.23
CA ASN A 497 -26.11 -22.46 -19.16
C ASN A 497 -25.52 -23.73 -18.49
N GLY A 498 -25.86 -23.98 -17.23
CA GLY A 498 -25.37 -25.13 -16.45
C GLY A 498 -23.98 -24.95 -15.84
N ILE A 499 -23.37 -23.77 -15.96
CA ILE A 499 -22.04 -23.46 -15.43
C ILE A 499 -22.19 -22.46 -14.28
N ALA A 500 -21.57 -22.77 -13.14
CA ALA A 500 -21.41 -21.86 -12.02
C ALA A 500 -20.54 -20.66 -12.44
N THR A 501 -20.98 -19.43 -12.21
CA THR A 501 -20.27 -18.20 -12.57
C THR A 501 -20.30 -17.17 -11.44
N ARG A 502 -19.26 -16.32 -11.39
CA ARG A 502 -19.10 -15.21 -10.44
C ARG A 502 -18.69 -13.94 -11.16
N ASP A 503 -18.96 -12.82 -10.51
CA ASP A 503 -18.49 -11.51 -10.93
C ASP A 503 -17.18 -11.18 -10.22
N LEU A 504 -16.27 -10.52 -10.95
CA LEU A 504 -14.99 -10.06 -10.43
C LEU A 504 -14.81 -8.59 -10.77
N ALA A 505 -14.43 -7.79 -9.79
CA ALA A 505 -14.16 -6.38 -9.95
C ALA A 505 -12.78 -6.04 -9.40
N PHE A 506 -12.11 -5.08 -10.01
CA PHE A 506 -10.82 -4.61 -9.55
C PHE A 506 -10.57 -3.16 -9.96
N THR A 507 -9.64 -2.50 -9.29
CA THR A 507 -9.21 -1.14 -9.60
C THR A 507 -7.80 -1.13 -10.20
N VAL A 508 -7.60 -0.21 -11.15
CA VAL A 508 -6.31 0.08 -11.77
C VAL A 508 -6.12 1.58 -11.87
N PRO A 509 -4.87 2.08 -11.97
CA PRO A 509 -4.63 3.48 -12.28
C PRO A 509 -5.41 3.91 -13.52
N GLN A 510 -6.09 5.06 -13.45
CA GLN A 510 -6.95 5.56 -14.53
C GLN A 510 -6.19 5.70 -15.86
N ALA A 511 -4.90 6.00 -15.80
CA ALA A 511 -4.01 6.09 -16.97
C ALA A 511 -3.77 4.74 -17.67
N GLU A 512 -3.97 3.61 -16.98
CA GLU A 512 -3.77 2.24 -17.48
C GLU A 512 -5.10 1.55 -17.84
N ALA A 513 -6.24 2.16 -17.50
CA ALA A 513 -7.56 1.54 -17.56
C ALA A 513 -7.97 1.08 -18.96
N GLU A 514 -7.75 1.90 -20.00
CA GLU A 514 -8.06 1.51 -21.38
C GLU A 514 -7.18 0.37 -21.87
N MET A 515 -5.91 0.32 -21.45
CA MET A 515 -4.98 -0.74 -21.80
C MET A 515 -5.41 -2.06 -21.16
N ALA A 516 -5.78 -2.01 -19.88
CA ALA A 516 -6.31 -3.15 -19.14
C ALA A 516 -7.59 -3.69 -19.78
N GLN A 517 -8.55 -2.82 -20.14
CA GLN A 517 -9.79 -3.23 -20.79
C GLN A 517 -9.51 -3.94 -22.13
N LYS A 518 -8.63 -3.39 -22.97
CA LYS A 518 -8.24 -3.99 -24.25
C LYS A 518 -7.58 -5.36 -24.08
N ALA A 519 -6.68 -5.49 -23.11
CA ALA A 519 -6.02 -6.76 -22.81
C ALA A 519 -7.05 -7.83 -22.38
N LEU A 520 -8.01 -7.46 -21.53
CA LEU A 520 -9.07 -8.38 -21.10
C LEU A 520 -10.04 -8.75 -22.22
N GLN A 521 -10.38 -7.80 -23.10
CA GLN A 521 -11.24 -8.07 -24.26
C GLN A 521 -10.61 -9.11 -25.21
N GLN A 522 -9.29 -9.15 -25.33
CA GLN A 522 -8.60 -10.16 -26.15
C GLN A 522 -8.73 -11.58 -25.59
N ILE A 523 -8.79 -11.72 -24.26
CA ILE A 523 -8.93 -13.02 -23.59
C ILE A 523 -10.37 -13.36 -23.21
N ALA A 524 -11.33 -12.44 -23.42
CA ALA A 524 -12.76 -12.61 -23.10
C ALA A 524 -13.35 -13.95 -23.60
N PRO A 525 -13.10 -14.39 -24.87
CA PRO A 525 -13.60 -15.68 -25.35
C PRO A 525 -13.00 -16.89 -24.61
N VAL A 526 -11.81 -16.73 -24.04
CA VAL A 526 -11.07 -17.79 -23.37
C VAL A 526 -11.45 -17.90 -21.90
N ILE A 527 -11.70 -16.77 -21.23
CA ILE A 527 -12.22 -16.75 -19.86
C ILE A 527 -13.72 -17.09 -19.82
N GLY A 528 -14.45 -16.88 -20.92
CA GLY A 528 -15.88 -17.21 -21.01
C GLY A 528 -16.79 -16.23 -20.27
N CYS A 529 -16.34 -14.98 -20.08
CA CYS A 529 -17.14 -13.91 -19.49
C CYS A 529 -18.16 -13.35 -20.51
N SER A 530 -19.24 -12.76 -20.02
CA SER A 530 -20.23 -12.10 -20.88
C SER A 530 -19.92 -10.64 -21.17
N GLU A 531 -19.39 -9.91 -20.19
CA GLU A 531 -19.17 -8.47 -20.28
C GLU A 531 -17.95 -8.00 -19.47
N ILE A 532 -17.28 -6.96 -19.98
CA ILE A 532 -16.20 -6.24 -19.30
C ILE A 532 -16.58 -4.75 -19.27
N LEU A 533 -16.95 -4.28 -18.08
CA LEU A 533 -17.34 -2.90 -17.81
C LEU A 533 -16.14 -2.10 -17.31
N LEU A 534 -16.01 -0.86 -17.78
CA LEU A 534 -15.02 0.11 -17.32
C LEU A 534 -15.78 1.33 -16.78
N ASP A 535 -15.45 1.72 -15.57
CA ASP A 535 -15.96 2.92 -14.92
C ASP A 535 -14.78 3.73 -14.38
N ALA A 536 -14.56 4.90 -14.98
CA ALA A 536 -13.46 5.79 -14.62
C ALA A 536 -13.88 6.87 -13.63
N ASP A 537 -15.18 7.01 -13.34
CA ASP A 537 -15.73 8.08 -12.50
C ASP A 537 -15.92 7.61 -11.05
N ILE A 538 -14.87 7.02 -10.50
CA ILE A 538 -14.85 6.49 -9.13
C ILE A 538 -13.84 7.23 -8.23
N ALA A 539 -14.11 7.18 -6.93
CA ALA A 539 -13.17 7.57 -5.89
C ALA A 539 -13.02 6.44 -4.87
N LYS A 540 -11.79 6.15 -4.46
CA LYS A 540 -11.48 5.22 -3.38
C LYS A 540 -11.18 6.02 -2.12
N VAL A 541 -12.04 5.90 -1.11
CA VAL A 541 -11.83 6.48 0.22
C VAL A 541 -11.52 5.38 1.21
N SER A 542 -10.45 5.54 1.98
CA SER A 542 -10.01 4.50 2.92
C SER A 542 -9.64 5.07 4.29
N ILE A 543 -9.87 4.27 5.32
CA ILE A 543 -9.36 4.47 6.68
C ILE A 543 -8.24 3.48 6.93
N VAL A 544 -7.21 3.89 7.68
CA VAL A 544 -6.08 3.05 8.07
C VAL A 544 -5.76 3.26 9.54
N GLY A 545 -5.51 2.18 10.28
CA GLY A 545 -5.10 2.22 11.68
C GLY A 545 -4.84 0.83 12.25
N ALA A 546 -3.71 0.64 12.92
CA ALA A 546 -3.40 -0.64 13.55
C ALA A 546 -4.31 -0.96 14.74
N GLY A 547 -4.94 0.07 15.32
CA GLY A 547 -5.85 -0.07 16.45
C GLY A 547 -7.24 -0.59 16.09
N MET A 548 -7.58 -0.83 14.82
CA MET A 548 -8.90 -1.37 14.45
C MET A 548 -9.00 -2.89 14.60
N ILE A 549 -7.86 -3.58 14.78
CA ILE A 549 -7.81 -5.03 15.00
C ILE A 549 -8.58 -5.38 16.28
N ASP A 550 -9.46 -6.37 16.21
CA ASP A 550 -10.32 -6.84 17.30
C ASP A 550 -11.19 -5.73 17.93
N GLN A 551 -11.47 -4.65 17.18
CA GLN A 551 -12.32 -3.56 17.63
C GLN A 551 -13.63 -3.49 16.83
N PRO A 552 -14.74 -4.02 17.37
CA PRO A 552 -16.04 -3.96 16.73
C PRO A 552 -16.49 -2.51 16.47
N GLY A 553 -17.20 -2.32 15.35
CA GLY A 553 -17.89 -1.06 15.04
C GLY A 553 -17.10 -0.02 14.23
N ILE A 554 -15.82 -0.23 13.95
CA ILE A 554 -15.04 0.69 13.11
C ILE A 554 -15.61 0.78 11.69
N ALA A 555 -15.89 -0.37 11.06
CA ALA A 555 -16.55 -0.42 9.75
C ALA A 555 -17.93 0.25 9.80
N ALA A 556 -18.72 -0.04 10.85
CA ALA A 556 -20.04 0.53 11.05
C ALA A 556 -20.01 2.07 11.12
N GLN A 557 -19.06 2.62 11.87
CA GLN A 557 -18.86 4.06 12.00
C GLN A 557 -18.50 4.72 10.66
N MET A 558 -17.61 4.10 9.88
CA MET A 558 -17.28 4.59 8.53
C MET A 558 -18.51 4.59 7.61
N PHE A 559 -19.27 3.48 7.58
CA PHE A 559 -20.44 3.37 6.72
C PHE A 559 -21.56 4.32 7.15
N ALA A 560 -21.75 4.51 8.46
CA ALA A 560 -22.70 5.48 9.00
C ALA A 560 -22.35 6.91 8.57
N ALA A 561 -21.07 7.30 8.65
CA ALA A 561 -20.61 8.62 8.22
C ALA A 561 -20.91 8.88 6.74
N LEU A 562 -20.72 7.88 5.87
CA LEU A 562 -21.08 7.98 4.45
C LEU A 562 -22.59 8.05 4.24
N ALA A 563 -23.36 7.26 4.98
CA ALA A 563 -24.82 7.24 4.89
C ALA A 563 -25.47 8.54 5.34
N GLU A 564 -24.97 9.18 6.39
CA GLU A 564 -25.43 10.50 6.87
C GLU A 564 -25.31 11.57 5.78
N GLU A 565 -24.25 11.50 4.97
CA GLU A 565 -24.01 12.38 3.82
C GLU A 565 -24.73 11.93 2.54
N GLN A 566 -25.54 10.88 2.61
CA GLN A 566 -26.25 10.27 1.47
C GLN A 566 -25.29 9.81 0.35
N ILE A 567 -24.11 9.31 0.73
CA ILE A 567 -23.10 8.77 -0.19
C ILE A 567 -23.32 7.27 -0.33
N ASN A 568 -23.48 6.80 -1.57
CA ASN A 568 -23.63 5.37 -1.82
C ASN A 568 -22.26 4.69 -1.86
N ILE A 569 -22.19 3.48 -1.31
CA ILE A 569 -20.98 2.66 -1.35
C ILE A 569 -21.13 1.66 -2.49
N GLN A 570 -20.28 1.79 -3.50
CA GLN A 570 -20.32 0.92 -4.68
C GLN A 570 -19.59 -0.41 -4.44
N MET A 571 -18.46 -0.38 -3.72
CA MET A 571 -17.68 -1.57 -3.36
C MET A 571 -17.00 -1.38 -2.00
N ILE A 572 -16.76 -2.49 -1.31
CA ILE A 572 -16.04 -2.53 -0.03
C ILE A 572 -14.98 -3.64 -0.10
N ALA A 573 -13.76 -3.31 0.34
CA ALA A 573 -12.72 -4.28 0.64
C ALA A 573 -12.04 -3.93 1.97
N THR A 574 -11.68 -4.96 2.73
CA THR A 574 -11.00 -4.81 4.02
C THR A 574 -9.74 -5.67 4.11
N SER A 575 -8.83 -5.19 4.95
CA SER A 575 -7.78 -5.95 5.62
C SER A 575 -7.82 -5.61 7.12
N GLU A 576 -6.94 -6.23 7.91
CA GLU A 576 -6.92 -6.10 9.36
C GLU A 576 -6.73 -4.66 9.86
N ILE A 577 -6.08 -3.79 9.07
CA ILE A 577 -5.76 -2.41 9.46
C ILE A 577 -6.29 -1.37 8.46
N LYS A 578 -7.11 -1.78 7.49
CA LYS A 578 -7.60 -0.91 6.42
C LYS A 578 -9.00 -1.29 5.95
N ILE A 579 -9.85 -0.29 5.78
CA ILE A 579 -11.17 -0.42 5.15
C ILE A 579 -11.23 0.57 3.99
N SER A 580 -11.52 0.06 2.79
CA SER A 580 -11.64 0.88 1.57
C SER A 580 -13.06 0.81 1.05
N CYS A 581 -13.63 1.96 0.74
CA CYS A 581 -14.91 2.10 0.04
C CYS A 581 -14.69 2.76 -1.32
N VAL A 582 -15.29 2.19 -2.36
CA VAL A 582 -15.41 2.86 -3.66
C VAL A 582 -16.73 3.62 -3.70
N VAL A 583 -16.66 4.91 -4.00
CA VAL A 583 -17.80 5.84 -4.09
C VAL A 583 -17.73 6.57 -5.44
N ALA A 584 -18.78 7.32 -5.78
CA ALA A 584 -18.76 8.17 -6.98
C ALA A 584 -17.66 9.24 -6.87
N GLN A 585 -16.95 9.53 -7.97
CA GLN A 585 -15.80 10.44 -7.96
C GLN A 585 -16.17 11.85 -7.46
N ASP A 586 -17.33 12.36 -7.84
CA ASP A 586 -17.84 13.68 -7.43
C ASP A 586 -18.19 13.76 -5.93
N GLN A 587 -18.39 12.61 -5.27
CA GLN A 587 -18.66 12.49 -3.84
C GLN A 587 -17.40 12.24 -3.01
N GLY A 588 -16.26 11.90 -3.63
CA GLY A 588 -15.04 11.47 -2.93
C GLY A 588 -14.52 12.46 -1.89
N VAL A 589 -14.55 13.76 -2.18
CA VAL A 589 -14.12 14.82 -1.23
C VAL A 589 -15.05 14.88 -0.01
N ARG A 590 -16.37 14.83 -0.24
CA ARG A 590 -17.37 14.84 0.83
C ARG A 590 -17.25 13.59 1.70
N ALA A 591 -17.03 12.44 1.07
CA ALA A 591 -16.79 11.16 1.75
C ALA A 591 -15.57 11.25 2.68
N LEU A 592 -14.44 11.76 2.19
CA LEU A 592 -13.23 11.93 2.97
C LEU A 592 -13.46 12.84 4.19
N GLN A 593 -14.11 13.98 3.99
CA GLN A 593 -14.43 14.94 5.06
C GLN A 593 -15.36 14.33 6.13
N ALA A 594 -16.38 13.60 5.71
CA ALA A 594 -17.32 12.94 6.62
C ALA A 594 -16.64 11.90 7.49
N ILE A 595 -15.79 11.06 6.88
CA ILE A 595 -15.05 10.01 7.59
C ILE A 595 -14.02 10.64 8.53
N HIS A 596 -13.25 11.64 8.07
CA HIS A 596 -12.26 12.32 8.91
C HIS A 596 -12.90 12.91 10.17
N LYS A 597 -14.06 13.56 10.01
CA LYS A 597 -14.87 14.07 11.13
C LYS A 597 -15.39 12.96 12.03
N ALA A 598 -15.92 11.87 11.47
CA ALA A 598 -16.51 10.78 12.22
C ALA A 598 -15.49 10.12 13.17
N PHE A 599 -14.23 10.00 12.75
CA PHE A 599 -13.16 9.44 13.58
C PHE A 599 -12.41 10.47 14.44
N GLY A 600 -12.86 11.72 14.48
CA GLY A 600 -12.27 12.75 15.35
C GLY A 600 -10.80 13.05 15.04
N LEU A 601 -10.41 12.99 13.76
CA LEU A 601 -9.02 13.15 13.31
C LEU A 601 -8.59 14.62 13.13
N ALA A 602 -9.43 15.56 13.55
CA ALA A 602 -9.19 16.98 13.41
C ALA A 602 -8.26 17.52 14.50
N GLY A 603 -7.29 18.31 14.08
CA GLY A 603 -6.38 19.04 14.96
C GLY A 603 -6.89 20.45 15.25
N SER A 604 -6.32 21.08 16.29
CA SER A 604 -6.59 22.50 16.59
C SER A 604 -5.78 23.47 15.73
N GLN A 605 -4.74 23.00 15.03
CA GLN A 605 -3.85 23.80 14.20
C GLN A 605 -4.17 23.61 12.71
N LYS A 606 -4.23 24.72 11.96
CA LYS A 606 -4.36 24.68 10.51
C LYS A 606 -2.98 24.62 9.88
N ILE A 607 -2.73 23.61 9.06
CA ILE A 607 -1.45 23.40 8.39
C ILE A 607 -1.62 23.74 6.91
N GLN A 608 -0.93 24.78 6.46
CA GLN A 608 -0.88 25.13 5.05
C GLN A 608 0.28 24.40 4.37
N VAL A 609 -0.05 23.59 3.36
CA VAL A 609 0.93 22.92 2.50
C VAL A 609 1.00 23.67 1.16
N PRO A 610 2.19 23.92 0.60
CA PRO A 610 2.34 24.50 -0.73
C PRO A 610 1.55 23.71 -1.79
N ALA A 611 0.92 24.42 -2.73
CA ALA A 611 0.08 23.83 -3.78
C ALA A 611 0.84 22.95 -4.76
#